data_AF-A0ABD0Q7T7-F1
#
_entry.id   AF-A0ABD0Q7T7-F1
#
_cell.length_a   1.000
_cell.length_b   1.000
_cell.length_c   1.000
_cell.angle_alpha   90.00
_cell.angle_beta   90.00
_cell.angle_gamma   90.00
#
_symmetry.space_group_name_H-M   'P 1'
#
loop_
_entity.id
_entity.type
_entity.pdbx_description
1 polymer ?
#
loop_
_entity_poly.entity_id
_entity_poly.type
_entity_poly.pdbx_seq_one_letter_code
_entity_poly.pdbx_strand_id
1 'polypeptide(L)' 'YMKGRVTYDQLNAAVQSINTAVMSKYKILHQPVKTLNNVSRALHQRFKDQETKDTK' A
#
# COMPACT_ATOMS: atom_id res chain seq x y z
N TYR A 1 1.76 -24.80 -14.56
CA TYR A 1 1.10 -24.87 -13.24
C TYR A 1 1.89 -24.00 -12.25
N MET A 2 1.32 -22.93 -11.69
CA MET A 2 2.08 -21.89 -10.94
C MET A 2 2.06 -22.04 -9.41
N LYS A 3 1.23 -22.94 -8.86
CA LYS A 3 1.00 -23.05 -7.41
C LYS A 3 2.20 -23.62 -6.64
N GLY A 4 3.02 -24.48 -7.26
CA GLY A 4 4.17 -25.11 -6.60
C GLY A 4 3.78 -25.72 -5.25
N ARG A 5 4.51 -25.35 -4.19
CA ARG A 5 4.25 -25.76 -2.79
C ARG A 5 3.44 -24.74 -1.98
N VAL A 6 2.87 -23.73 -2.62
CA VAL A 6 2.13 -22.67 -1.92
C VAL A 6 0.80 -23.21 -1.41
N THR A 7 0.58 -23.10 -0.11
CA THR A 7 -0.67 -23.49 0.55
C THR A 7 -1.73 -22.39 0.42
N TYR A 8 -2.99 -22.75 0.63
CA TYR A 8 -4.07 -21.77 0.67
C TYR A 8 -3.87 -20.72 1.77
N ASP A 9 -3.39 -21.14 2.94
CA ASP A 9 -3.14 -20.22 4.05
C ASP A 9 -2.04 -19.22 3.72
N GLN A 10 -0.96 -19.67 3.07
CA GLN A 10 0.12 -18.79 2.62
C GLN A 10 -0.38 -17.77 1.59
N LEU A 11 -1.23 -18.21 0.66
CA LEU A 11 -1.85 -17.33 -0.33
C LEU A 11 -2.78 -16.30 0.34
N ASN A 12 -3.64 -16.74 1.26
CA ASN A 12 -4.57 -15.88 1.98
C ASN A 12 -3.83 -14.86 2.86
N ALA A 13 -2.77 -15.28 3.56
CA ALA A 13 -1.93 -14.39 4.35
C ALA A 13 -1.26 -13.32 3.48
N ALA A 14 -0.76 -13.70 2.30
CA ALA A 14 -0.19 -12.75 1.35
C ALA A 14 -1.24 -11.71 0.91
N VAL A 15 -2.44 -12.15 0.51
CA VAL A 15 -3.55 -11.25 0.13
C VAL A 15 -3.91 -10.31 1.27
N GLN A 16 -4.02 -10.81 2.51
CA GLN A 16 -4.33 -9.98 3.67
C GLN A 16 -3.25 -8.92 3.95
N SER A 17 -1.98 -9.29 3.80
CA SER A 17 -0.86 -8.36 3.98
C SER A 17 -0.87 -7.25 2.92
N ILE A 18 -1.15 -7.60 1.66
CA ILE A 18 -1.27 -6.66 0.55
C ILE A 18 -2.45 -5.72 0.80
N ASN A 19 -3.62 -6.25 1.16
CA ASN A 19 -4.79 -5.45 1.47
C ASN A 19 -4.52 -4.45 2.61
N THR A 20 -3.82 -4.89 3.66
CA THR A 20 -3.46 -4.02 4.79
C THR A 20 -2.50 -2.90 4.37
N ALA A 21 -1.50 -3.23 3.54
CA ALA A 21 -0.55 -2.25 3.01
C ALA A 21 -1.23 -1.23 2.09
N VAL A 22 -2.13 -1.69 1.21
CA VAL A 22 -2.93 -0.84 0.32
C VAL A 22 -3.83 0.09 1.12
N MET A 23 -4.60 -0.44 2.08
CA MET A 23 -5.46 0.36 2.95
C MET A 23 -4.66 1.44 3.69
N SER A 24 -3.49 1.10 4.22
CA SER A 24 -2.63 2.05 4.92
C SER A 24 -2.08 3.14 4.00
N LYS A 25 -1.66 2.78 2.78
CA LYS A 25 -1.21 3.75 1.76
C LYS A 25 -2.31 4.77 1.44
N TYR A 26 -3.51 4.29 1.10
CA TYR A 26 -4.61 5.17 0.72
C TYR A 26 -5.18 5.97 1.90
N LYS A 27 -5.12 5.44 3.12
CA LYS A 27 -5.43 6.21 4.33
C LYS A 27 -4.53 7.44 4.46
N ILE A 28 -3.23 7.30 4.23
CA ILE A 28 -2.28 8.43 4.27
C ILE A 28 -2.55 9.40 3.11
N LEU A 29 -2.77 8.90 1.89
CA LEU A 29 -3.00 9.73 0.70
C LEU A 29 -4.29 10.56 0.77
N HIS A 30 -5.35 10.02 1.38
CA HIS A 30 -6.64 10.72 1.48
C HIS A 30 -6.72 11.67 2.69
N GLN A 31 -5.79 11.57 3.64
CA GLN A 31 -5.77 12.44 4.80
C GLN A 31 -5.24 13.84 4.42
N PRO A 32 -5.85 14.93 4.92
CA PRO A 32 -5.35 16.27 4.64
C PRO A 32 -3.89 16.44 5.09
N VAL A 33 -3.02 16.91 4.19
CA VAL A 33 -1.57 17.02 4.45
C VAL A 33 -1.23 17.85 5.70
N LYS A 34 -2.08 18.82 6.07
CA LYS A 34 -1.93 19.62 7.30
C LYS A 34 -2.06 18.83 8.60
N THR A 35 -2.72 17.66 8.57
CA THR A 35 -2.92 16.80 9.76
C THR A 35 -1.91 15.65 9.85
N LEU A 36 -1.05 15.49 8.83
CA LEU A 36 -0.01 14.46 8.82
C LEU A 36 1.21 14.88 9.66
N ASN A 37 1.71 13.94 10.47
CA ASN A 37 3.00 14.05 11.14
C ASN A 37 4.15 13.95 10.12
N ASN A 38 5.39 14.21 10.56
CA ASN A 38 6.56 14.26 9.68
C ASN A 38 6.82 12.95 8.93
N VAL A 39 6.64 11.80 9.59
CA VAL A 39 6.85 10.48 8.99
C VAL A 39 5.79 10.21 7.92
N SER A 40 4.51 10.41 8.24
CA SER A 40 3.41 10.22 7.31
C SER A 40 3.46 11.21 6.14
N ARG A 41 3.98 12.42 6.36
CA ARG A 41 4.20 13.41 5.31
C ARG A 41 5.30 12.96 4.33
N ALA A 42 6.41 12.42 4.84
CA ALA A 42 7.46 11.84 3.99
C ALA A 42 6.93 10.66 3.16
N LEU A 43 6.11 9.78 3.77
CA LEU A 43 5.46 8.69 3.06
C LEU A 43 4.46 9.18 2.01
N HIS A 44 3.62 10.18 2.36
CA HIS A 44 2.68 10.80 1.42
C HIS A 44 3.40 11.33 0.18
N GLN A 45 4.49 12.09 0.38
CA GLN A 45 5.30 12.61 -0.72
C GLN A 45 5.85 11.47 -1.58
N ARG A 46 6.49 10.47 -0.96
CA ARG A 46 7.03 9.30 -1.68
C ARG A 46 5.96 8.57 -2.48
N PHE A 47 4.75 8.41 -1.95
CA PHE A 47 3.66 7.77 -2.69
C PHE A 47 3.22 8.57 -3.91
N LYS A 48 3.26 9.91 -3.83
CA LYS A 48 3.01 10.80 -4.97
C LYS A 48 4.14 10.76 -5.99
N ASP A 49 5.38 10.67 -5.56
CA ASP A 49 6.54 10.56 -6.46
C ASP A 49 6.56 9.22 -7.21
N GLN A 50 5.93 8.18 -6.66
CA GLN A 50 5.77 6.87 -7.28
C GLN A 50 4.58 6.79 -8.25
N GLU A 51 3.68 7.79 -8.29
CA GLU A 51 2.59 7.82 -9.26
C GLU A 51 3.16 8.08 -10.66
N THR A 52 2.78 7.24 -11.62
CA THR A 52 3.07 7.43 -13.05
C THR A 52 1.80 7.86 -13.78
N LYS A 53 1.91 8.23 -15.07
CA LYS A 53 0.74 8.59 -15.89
C LYS A 53 -0.30 7.46 -15.96
N ASP A 54 0.16 6.21 -15.90
CA ASP A 54 -0.69 5.02 -16.03
C ASP A 54 -1.38 4.63 -14.72
N THR A 55 -0.98 5.23 -13.59
CA THR A 55 -1.47 4.88 -12.24
C THR A 55 -2.11 6.05 -11.52
N LYS A 56 -2.46 7.11 -12.26
CA LYS A 56 -3.02 8.34 -11.73
C LYS A 56 -4.54 8.27 -11.60
#